data_AF-A0A1B6I1G3-F1
#
_entry.id   AF-A0A1B6I1G3-F1
#
_cell.length_a   1.000
_cell.length_b   1.000
_cell.length_c   1.000
_cell.angle_alpha   90.00
_cell.angle_beta   90.00
_cell.angle_gamma   90.00
#
_symmetry.space_group_name_H-M   'P 1'
#
loop_
_entity.id
_entity.type
_entity.pdbx_description
1 polymer ?
#
loop_
_entity_poly.entity_id
_entity_poly.type
_entity_poly.pdbx_seq_one_letter_code
_entity_poly.pdbx_strand_id
1 'polypeptide(L)'
;VTQIVGKFEPNKTILNKDPLAGTLYLNESMIVWLNPEKTKPEDGTIQCFLGLAEYFGVYDCNLFLAIVNVIGLCILALFVIGGFLVVKNRYDRKVKLTQQYMHSIGLDLLNVGTLEKWEIPRDKVVINRKLGEGAFGYVYGGEAYFDSKGWVAVAVKTLKIGSTPEQKLE
;
A
#
# COMPACT_ATOMS: atom_id res chain seq x y z
N VAL A 1 -62.04 33.68 20.43
CA VAL A 1 -62.71 32.37 20.36
C VAL A 1 -61.63 31.31 20.45
N THR A 2 -61.64 30.47 21.48
CA THR A 2 -60.73 29.32 21.60
C THR A 2 -61.37 28.13 20.91
N GLN A 3 -60.65 27.46 20.01
CA GLN A 3 -61.12 26.27 19.32
C GLN A 3 -60.35 25.06 19.84
N ILE A 4 -61.08 24.06 20.32
CA ILE A 4 -60.47 22.81 20.79
C ILE A 4 -60.11 21.98 19.55
N VAL A 5 -58.82 21.71 19.38
CA VAL A 5 -58.28 20.99 18.20
C VAL A 5 -57.90 19.54 18.50
N GLY A 6 -58.00 19.09 19.74
CA GLY A 6 -57.68 17.72 20.12
C GLY A 6 -58.11 17.36 21.54
N LYS A 7 -58.00 16.08 21.87
CA LYS A 7 -58.34 15.48 23.16
C LYS A 7 -57.26 14.47 23.55
N PHE A 8 -56.80 14.54 24.80
CA PHE A 8 -55.89 13.56 25.37
C PHE A 8 -56.64 12.59 26.29
N GLU A 9 -56.41 11.29 26.11
CA GLU A 9 -56.97 10.22 26.94
C GLU A 9 -55.85 9.51 27.69
N PRO A 10 -55.68 9.73 29.00
CA PRO A 10 -54.62 9.10 29.78
C PRO A 10 -54.91 7.59 29.98
N ASN A 11 -53.86 6.79 29.87
CA ASN A 11 -53.91 5.36 30.12
C ASN A 11 -53.74 5.07 31.63
N LYS A 12 -54.85 4.76 32.30
CA LYS A 12 -54.92 4.62 33.77
C LYS A 12 -54.50 3.23 34.28
N THR A 13 -54.17 2.28 33.41
CA THR A 13 -53.81 0.90 33.80
C THR A 13 -52.33 0.73 34.13
N ILE A 14 -51.49 1.70 33.84
CA ILE A 14 -50.05 1.64 34.14
C ILE A 14 -49.84 2.02 35.61
N LEU A 15 -49.34 1.08 36.42
CA LEU A 15 -49.06 1.24 37.85
C LEU A 15 -48.01 2.33 38.12
N ASN A 16 -47.18 2.64 37.11
CA ASN A 16 -46.27 3.78 37.11
C ASN A 16 -47.03 5.02 36.64
N LYS A 17 -47.14 6.00 37.54
CA LYS A 17 -47.78 7.32 37.35
C LYS A 17 -47.05 8.18 36.31
N ASP A 18 -46.84 7.67 35.10
CA ASP A 18 -46.32 8.49 34.00
C ASP A 18 -47.47 9.37 33.49
N PRO A 19 -47.42 10.70 33.71
CA PRO A 19 -48.48 11.61 33.28
C PRO A 19 -48.62 11.71 31.76
N LEU A 20 -47.65 11.18 31.00
CA LEU A 20 -47.63 11.18 29.54
C LEU A 20 -48.12 9.87 28.92
N ALA A 21 -48.38 8.83 29.74
CA ALA A 21 -48.95 7.58 29.25
C ALA A 21 -50.43 7.79 28.85
N GLY A 22 -50.70 7.93 27.57
CA GLY A 22 -52.05 8.13 27.03
C GLY A 22 -52.08 8.30 25.52
N THR A 23 -53.28 8.39 24.96
CA THR A 23 -53.49 8.60 23.52
C THR A 23 -53.95 10.03 23.27
N LEU A 24 -53.19 10.77 22.46
CA LEU A 24 -53.57 12.10 21.99
C LEU A 24 -54.30 11.97 20.65
N TYR A 25 -55.55 12.40 20.61
CA TYR A 25 -56.32 12.54 19.37
C TYR A 25 -56.27 14.00 18.95
N LEU A 26 -55.56 14.29 17.86
CA LEU A 26 -55.39 15.64 17.35
C LEU A 26 -56.01 15.73 15.95
N ASN A 27 -56.87 16.72 15.74
CA ASN A 27 -57.39 16.99 14.41
C ASN A 27 -56.44 17.96 13.68
N GLU A 28 -55.45 17.38 12.99
CA GLU A 28 -54.40 18.13 12.32
C GLU A 28 -54.92 19.09 11.24
N SER A 29 -56.08 18.79 10.63
CA SER A 29 -56.70 19.66 9.62
C SER A 29 -57.18 21.02 10.17
N MET A 30 -57.35 21.11 11.49
CA MET A 30 -57.77 22.33 12.18
C MET A 30 -56.57 23.18 12.63
N ILE A 31 -55.35 22.66 12.47
CA ILE A 31 -54.12 23.34 12.87
C ILE A 31 -53.59 24.11 11.67
N VAL A 32 -53.58 25.43 11.79
CA VAL A 32 -53.02 26.33 10.78
C VAL A 32 -51.64 26.78 11.22
N TRP A 33 -50.63 26.45 10.43
CA TRP A 33 -49.26 26.89 10.66
C TRP A 33 -49.05 28.30 10.11
N LEU A 34 -48.38 29.15 10.88
CA LEU A 34 -48.17 30.57 10.55
C LEU A 34 -46.93 30.83 9.67
N ASN A 35 -46.39 29.79 9.03
CA ASN A 35 -45.31 29.94 8.05
C ASN A 35 -45.87 30.30 6.66
N PRO A 36 -45.05 30.90 5.78
CA PRO A 36 -45.48 31.28 4.42
C PRO A 36 -46.05 30.10 3.61
N GLU A 37 -45.57 28.89 3.88
CA GLU A 37 -45.96 27.67 3.18
C GLU A 37 -47.20 26.97 3.78
N LYS A 38 -47.69 27.42 4.94
CA LYS A 38 -48.78 26.79 5.72
C LYS A 38 -48.58 25.30 6.01
N THR A 39 -47.33 24.84 5.96
CA THR A 39 -46.92 23.46 6.19
C THR A 39 -46.50 23.24 7.64
N LYS A 40 -46.62 22.00 8.13
CA LYS A 40 -46.06 21.62 9.44
C LYS A 40 -44.55 21.90 9.43
N PRO A 41 -44.01 22.67 10.38
CA PRO A 41 -42.57 22.91 10.45
C PRO A 41 -41.83 21.60 10.72
N GLU A 42 -40.70 21.41 10.04
CA GLU A 42 -39.77 20.33 10.37
C GLU A 42 -39.20 20.59 11.77
N ASP A 43 -39.28 19.59 12.62
CA ASP A 43 -38.92 19.59 14.03
C ASP A 43 -37.39 19.60 14.26
N GLY A 44 -36.60 19.86 13.22
CA GLY A 44 -35.13 19.91 13.28
C GLY A 44 -34.49 18.58 13.70
N THR A 45 -35.28 17.51 13.81
CA THR A 45 -34.77 16.17 14.06
C THR A 45 -34.18 15.66 12.75
N ILE A 46 -32.92 15.24 12.82
CA ILE A 46 -32.19 14.70 11.67
C ILE A 46 -32.95 13.44 11.24
N GLN A 47 -33.71 13.51 10.15
CA GLN A 47 -34.32 12.33 9.53
C GLN A 47 -33.21 11.46 8.99
N CYS A 48 -32.74 10.54 9.82
CA CYS A 48 -31.70 9.62 9.44
C CYS A 48 -32.24 8.72 8.35
N PHE A 49 -31.50 8.61 7.25
CA PHE A 49 -31.81 7.80 6.07
C PHE A 49 -32.43 6.44 6.48
N LEU A 50 -33.77 6.41 6.49
CA LEU A 50 -34.54 5.46 7.30
C LEU A 50 -34.43 4.01 6.79
N GLY A 51 -33.99 3.79 5.55
CA GLY A 51 -34.00 2.47 4.93
C GLY A 51 -32.95 1.48 5.45
N LEU A 52 -31.82 1.95 6.01
CA LEU A 52 -30.71 1.08 6.43
C LEU A 52 -30.62 0.94 7.96
N ALA A 53 -31.01 1.97 8.72
CA ALA A 53 -31.02 1.91 10.18
C ALA A 53 -32.11 0.96 10.72
N GLU A 54 -33.26 0.87 10.04
CA GLU A 54 -34.37 -0.01 10.41
C GLU A 54 -34.02 -1.50 10.27
N TYR A 55 -33.17 -1.86 9.30
CA TYR A 55 -32.66 -3.22 9.14
C TYR A 55 -31.70 -3.64 10.26
N PHE A 56 -30.90 -2.69 10.77
CA PHE A 56 -29.93 -2.95 11.84
C PHE A 56 -30.51 -2.79 13.25
N GLY A 57 -31.76 -2.33 13.40
CA GLY A 57 -32.42 -2.20 14.70
C GLY A 57 -31.77 -1.16 15.62
N VAL A 58 -31.03 -0.21 15.07
CA VAL A 58 -30.33 0.85 15.83
C VAL A 58 -31.18 2.12 15.79
N TYR A 59 -31.74 2.48 16.94
CA TYR A 59 -32.61 3.65 17.12
C TYR A 59 -31.82 4.96 17.33
N ASP A 60 -30.53 4.87 17.66
CA ASP A 60 -29.65 6.03 17.82
C ASP A 60 -28.86 6.34 16.54
N CYS A 61 -29.18 7.45 15.89
CA CYS A 61 -28.56 7.83 14.63
C CYS A 61 -27.07 8.13 14.73
N ASN A 62 -26.63 8.77 15.82
CA ASN A 62 -25.21 9.03 16.07
C ASN A 62 -24.41 7.71 16.21
N LEU A 63 -25.00 6.70 16.84
CA LEU A 63 -24.39 5.39 17.00
C LEU A 63 -24.29 4.66 15.65
N PHE A 64 -25.36 4.69 14.85
CA PHE A 64 -25.35 4.09 13.51
C PHE A 64 -24.27 4.72 12.61
N LEU A 65 -24.18 6.04 12.55
CA LEU A 65 -23.16 6.74 11.76
C LEU A 65 -21.73 6.43 12.23
N ALA A 66 -21.52 6.33 13.55
CA ALA A 66 -20.23 5.95 14.10
C ALA A 66 -19.84 4.52 13.64
N ILE A 67 -20.77 3.56 13.73
CA ILE A 67 -20.52 2.17 13.32
C ILE A 67 -20.17 2.08 11.83
N VAL A 68 -20.96 2.74 10.96
CA VAL A 68 -20.70 2.72 9.50
C VAL A 68 -19.34 3.30 9.16
N ASN A 69 -18.94 4.41 9.78
CA ASN A 69 -17.63 5.02 9.54
C ASN A 69 -16.48 4.15 10.05
N VAL A 70 -16.63 3.52 11.22
CA VAL A 70 -15.63 2.59 11.76
C VAL A 70 -15.46 1.38 10.84
N ILE A 71 -16.57 0.80 10.36
CA ILE A 71 -16.54 -0.31 9.41
C ILE A 71 -15.88 0.13 8.09
N GLY A 72 -16.25 1.30 7.57
CA GLY A 72 -15.65 1.87 6.36
C GLY A 72 -14.14 2.08 6.48
N LEU A 73 -13.67 2.60 7.61
CA LEU A 73 -12.24 2.76 7.90
C LEU A 73 -11.51 1.42 8.00
N CYS A 74 -12.11 0.42 8.65
CA CYS A 74 -11.55 -0.92 8.73
C CYS A 74 -11.40 -1.55 7.34
N ILE A 75 -12.43 -1.45 6.50
CA ILE A 75 -12.39 -1.97 5.13
C ILE A 75 -11.30 -1.25 4.32
N LEU A 76 -11.23 0.08 4.40
CA LEU A 76 -10.20 0.86 3.72
C LEU A 76 -8.79 0.48 4.19
N ALA A 77 -8.58 0.29 5.49
CA ALA A 77 -7.31 -0.17 6.04
C ALA A 77 -6.93 -1.57 5.51
N LEU A 78 -7.89 -2.50 5.43
CA LEU A 78 -7.65 -3.83 4.87
C LEU A 78 -7.24 -3.77 3.39
N PHE A 79 -7.87 -2.90 2.59
CA PHE A 79 -7.48 -2.70 1.19
C PHE A 79 -6.07 -2.12 1.06
N VAL A 80 -5.72 -1.12 1.89
CA VAL A 80 -4.38 -0.52 1.88
C VAL A 80 -3.32 -1.54 2.29
N ILE A 81 -3.56 -2.30 3.37
CA ILE A 81 -2.66 -3.35 3.83
C ILE A 81 -2.54 -4.45 2.77
N GLY A 82 -3.66 -4.90 2.20
CA GLY A 82 -3.67 -5.89 1.11
C GLY A 82 -2.86 -5.42 -0.10
N GLY A 83 -3.06 -4.18 -0.54
CA GLY A 83 -2.28 -3.56 -1.61
C GLY A 83 -0.78 -3.49 -1.30
N PHE A 84 -0.43 -3.05 -0.08
CA PHE A 84 0.96 -3.03 0.39
C PHE A 84 1.59 -4.43 0.38
N LEU A 85 0.88 -5.45 0.89
CA LEU A 85 1.36 -6.84 0.88
C LEU A 85 1.53 -7.38 -0.54
N VAL A 86 0.62 -7.05 -1.47
CA VAL A 86 0.77 -7.44 -2.89
C VAL A 86 2.00 -6.78 -3.50
N VAL A 87 2.21 -5.48 -3.30
CA VAL A 87 3.37 -4.76 -3.82
C VAL A 87 4.66 -5.31 -3.22
N LYS A 88 4.72 -5.51 -1.90
CA LYS A 88 5.83 -6.14 -1.20
C LYS A 88 6.13 -7.52 -1.79
N ASN A 89 5.12 -8.38 -1.94
CA ASN A 89 5.30 -9.71 -2.52
C ASN A 89 5.80 -9.66 -3.97
N ARG A 90 5.34 -8.70 -4.78
CA ARG A 90 5.85 -8.54 -6.15
C ARG A 90 7.29 -8.05 -6.15
N TYR A 91 7.64 -7.13 -5.26
CA TYR A 91 8.99 -6.60 -5.10
C TYR A 91 9.94 -7.72 -4.65
N ASP A 92 9.59 -8.45 -3.58
CA ASP A 92 10.38 -9.57 -3.07
C ASP A 92 10.59 -10.65 -4.14
N ARG A 93 9.57 -10.93 -4.96
CA ARG A 93 9.70 -11.86 -6.10
C ARG A 93 10.70 -11.35 -7.14
N LYS A 94 10.66 -10.05 -7.49
CA LYS A 94 11.62 -9.46 -8.43
C LYS A 94 13.05 -9.51 -7.86
N VAL A 95 13.22 -9.14 -6.59
CA VAL A 95 14.52 -9.17 -5.92
C VAL A 95 15.10 -10.58 -5.88
N LYS A 96 14.30 -11.61 -5.58
CA LYS A 96 14.75 -13.02 -5.58
C LYS A 96 15.26 -13.45 -6.96
N LEU A 97 14.58 -13.06 -8.04
CA LEU A 97 15.04 -13.37 -9.41
C LEU A 97 16.37 -12.68 -9.72
N THR A 98 16.52 -11.40 -9.35
CA THR A 98 17.78 -10.67 -9.53
C THR A 98 18.91 -11.30 -8.71
N GLN A 99 18.66 -11.70 -7.46
CA GLN A 99 19.64 -12.39 -6.63
C GLN A 99 20.10 -13.72 -7.25
N GLN A 100 19.17 -14.54 -7.76
CA GLN A 100 19.52 -15.80 -8.43
C GLN A 100 20.38 -15.58 -9.68
N TYR A 101 20.09 -14.53 -10.45
CA TYR A 101 20.87 -14.17 -11.63
C TYR A 101 22.27 -13.63 -11.26
N MET A 102 22.37 -12.82 -10.20
CA MET A 102 23.68 -12.35 -9.71
C MET A 102 24.54 -13.50 -9.20
N HIS A 103 23.93 -14.47 -8.51
CA HIS A 103 24.62 -15.67 -8.05
C HIS A 103 25.13 -16.54 -9.21
N SER A 104 24.38 -16.66 -10.32
CA SER A 104 24.84 -17.44 -11.48
C SER A 104 26.01 -16.79 -12.23
N ILE A 105 26.15 -15.46 -12.17
CA ILE A 105 27.30 -14.72 -12.73
C ILE A 105 28.51 -14.74 -11.77
N GLY A 106 28.34 -15.27 -10.55
CA GLY A 106 29.41 -15.32 -9.54
C GLY A 106 29.70 -13.98 -8.88
N LEU A 107 28.81 -12.99 -9.10
CA LEU A 107 28.79 -11.69 -8.43
C LEU A 107 27.91 -11.80 -7.17
N ASP A 108 28.35 -12.61 -6.21
CA ASP A 108 27.74 -12.59 -4.89
C ASP A 108 28.38 -11.44 -4.10
N LEU A 109 27.68 -10.29 -4.05
CA LEU A 109 28.16 -9.08 -3.39
C LEU A 109 28.44 -9.29 -1.89
N LEU A 110 27.90 -10.36 -1.29
CA LEU A 110 28.12 -10.75 0.10
C LEU A 110 29.25 -11.78 0.27
N ASN A 111 29.67 -12.45 -0.81
CA ASN A 111 30.71 -13.47 -0.78
C ASN A 111 31.87 -13.06 -1.69
N VAL A 112 32.68 -12.12 -1.20
CA VAL A 112 33.89 -11.59 -1.86
C VAL A 112 34.84 -12.71 -2.32
N GLY A 113 34.79 -13.88 -1.69
CA GLY A 113 35.61 -15.05 -2.05
C GLY A 113 35.29 -15.69 -3.41
N THR A 114 34.13 -15.42 -4.03
CA THR A 114 33.82 -16.00 -5.36
C THR A 114 34.61 -15.34 -6.50
N LEU A 115 35.04 -14.08 -6.33
CA LEU A 115 35.94 -13.38 -7.24
C LEU A 115 37.40 -13.82 -7.02
N GLU A 116 37.77 -14.10 -5.77
CA GLU A 116 39.11 -14.54 -5.38
C GLU A 116 39.56 -15.81 -6.14
N LYS A 117 38.64 -16.74 -6.43
CA LYS A 117 38.98 -17.97 -7.17
C LYS A 117 39.51 -17.75 -8.59
N TRP A 118 39.18 -16.61 -9.20
CA TRP A 118 39.62 -16.24 -10.56
C TRP A 118 40.76 -15.21 -10.54
N GLU A 119 41.09 -14.66 -9.38
CA GLU A 119 42.13 -13.67 -9.22
C GLU A 119 43.50 -14.34 -9.31
N ILE A 120 44.38 -13.82 -10.17
CA ILE A 120 45.76 -14.29 -10.29
C ILE A 120 46.67 -13.19 -9.75
N PRO A 121 47.51 -13.47 -8.74
CA PRO A 121 48.48 -12.50 -8.23
C PRO A 121 49.34 -11.91 -9.36
N ARG A 122 49.52 -10.59 -9.35
CA ARG A 122 50.18 -9.87 -10.46
C ARG A 122 51.64 -10.30 -10.67
N ASP A 123 52.32 -10.71 -9.61
CA ASP A 123 53.67 -11.26 -9.62
C ASP A 123 53.75 -12.64 -10.31
N LYS A 124 52.63 -13.37 -10.37
CA LYS A 124 52.49 -14.61 -11.15
C LYS A 124 52.15 -14.36 -12.62
N VAL A 125 52.17 -13.12 -13.09
CA VAL A 125 51.90 -12.75 -14.50
C VAL A 125 53.04 -11.93 -15.06
N VAL A 126 53.69 -12.44 -16.11
CA VAL A 126 54.75 -11.76 -16.84
C VAL A 126 54.22 -11.34 -18.21
N ILE A 127 54.18 -10.03 -18.47
CA ILE A 127 53.74 -9.47 -19.74
C ILE A 127 54.96 -9.23 -20.63
N ASN A 128 54.92 -9.73 -21.86
CA ASN A 128 56.01 -9.64 -22.83
C ASN A 128 55.70 -8.58 -23.90
N ARG A 129 55.24 -9.03 -25.08
CA ARG A 129 55.04 -8.19 -26.27
C ARG A 129 53.58 -7.87 -26.53
N LYS A 130 53.29 -6.74 -27.18
CA LYS A 130 51.94 -6.43 -27.67
C LYS A 130 51.57 -7.37 -28.81
N LEU A 131 50.41 -8.02 -28.72
CA LEU A 131 49.84 -8.88 -29.76
C LEU A 131 48.81 -8.15 -30.62
N GLY A 132 48.11 -7.17 -30.06
CA GLY A 132 47.09 -6.42 -30.79
C GLY A 132 46.54 -5.21 -30.03
N GLU A 133 45.75 -4.41 -30.74
CA GLU A 133 45.06 -3.25 -30.22
C GLU A 133 43.63 -3.23 -30.75
N GLY A 134 42.66 -3.12 -29.84
CA GLY A 134 41.26 -2.89 -30.18
C GLY A 134 40.80 -1.48 -29.78
N ALA A 135 39.52 -1.18 -29.99
CA ALA A 135 38.94 0.11 -29.59
C ALA A 135 39.08 0.35 -28.07
N PHE A 136 38.80 -0.68 -27.27
CA PHE A 136 38.70 -0.59 -25.82
C PHE A 136 39.98 -0.94 -25.05
N GLY A 137 41.08 -1.33 -25.72
CA GLY A 137 42.27 -1.79 -25.00
C GLY A 137 43.37 -2.41 -25.86
N TYR A 138 44.43 -2.82 -25.18
CA TYR A 138 45.56 -3.55 -25.76
C TYR A 138 45.52 -5.03 -25.36
N VAL A 139 45.99 -5.89 -26.24
CA VAL A 139 46.24 -7.30 -25.95
C VAL A 139 47.74 -7.53 -26.00
N TYR A 140 48.29 -8.04 -24.90
CA TYR A 140 49.69 -8.44 -24.79
C TYR A 140 49.79 -9.96 -24.72
N GLY A 141 50.92 -10.50 -25.14
CA GLY A 141 51.31 -11.89 -24.92
C GLY A 141 52.18 -11.94 -23.68
N GLY A 142 51.99 -12.97 -22.87
CA GLY A 142 52.71 -13.14 -21.62
C GLY A 142 52.69 -14.58 -21.14
N GLU A 143 53.13 -14.79 -19.92
CA GLU A 143 53.10 -16.07 -19.23
C GLU A 143 52.43 -15.86 -17.87
N ALA A 144 51.55 -16.79 -17.49
CA ALA A 144 50.93 -16.80 -16.17
C ALA A 144 51.24 -18.12 -15.47
N TYR A 145 51.57 -18.06 -14.19
CA TYR A 145 51.83 -19.22 -13.37
C TYR A 145 50.53 -19.73 -12.73
N PHE A 146 50.17 -20.98 -13.01
CA PHE A 146 49.06 -21.67 -12.39
C PHE A 146 49.59 -22.79 -11.50
N ASP A 147 49.14 -22.87 -10.25
CA ASP A 147 49.67 -23.84 -9.27
C ASP A 147 49.55 -25.31 -9.75
N SER A 148 48.61 -25.61 -10.65
CA SER A 148 48.41 -26.95 -11.23
C SER A 148 49.16 -27.22 -12.53
N LYS A 149 49.60 -26.19 -13.26
CA LYS A 149 50.15 -26.33 -14.63
C LYS A 149 51.52 -25.67 -14.83
N GLY A 150 52.00 -24.91 -13.84
CA GLY A 150 53.21 -24.10 -13.98
C GLY A 150 52.99 -22.88 -14.88
N TRP A 151 54.06 -22.43 -15.53
CA TRP A 151 54.02 -21.29 -16.45
C TRP A 151 53.34 -21.67 -17.77
N VAL A 152 52.28 -20.94 -18.11
CA VAL A 152 51.50 -21.15 -19.34
C VAL A 152 51.46 -19.85 -20.13
N ALA A 153 51.68 -19.94 -21.45
CA ALA A 153 51.54 -18.80 -22.35
C ALA A 153 50.08 -18.30 -22.38
N VAL A 154 49.88 -17.01 -22.16
CA VAL A 154 48.56 -16.37 -22.07
C VAL A 154 48.50 -15.07 -22.86
N ALA A 155 47.28 -14.64 -23.19
CA ALA A 155 47.01 -13.30 -23.67
C ALA A 155 46.47 -12.44 -22.51
N VAL A 156 47.09 -11.30 -22.26
CA VAL A 156 46.72 -10.35 -21.21
C VAL A 156 46.06 -9.13 -21.86
N LYS A 157 44.77 -8.93 -21.57
CA LYS A 157 44.02 -7.76 -22.05
C LYS A 157 44.09 -6.65 -21.03
N THR A 158 44.46 -5.45 -21.47
CA THR A 158 44.59 -4.25 -20.64
C THR A 158 43.82 -3.09 -21.24
N LEU A 159 43.44 -2.12 -20.43
CA LEU A 159 42.82 -0.88 -20.90
C LEU A 159 43.88 0.08 -21.47
N LYS A 160 43.46 0.99 -22.35
CA LYS A 160 44.37 2.04 -22.85
C LYS A 160 44.65 3.06 -21.74
N ILE A 161 45.86 3.61 -21.75
CA ILE A 161 46.24 4.67 -20.81
C ILE A 161 45.32 5.87 -21.09
N GLY A 162 44.60 6.34 -20.07
CA GLY A 162 43.64 7.44 -20.19
C GLY A 162 42.20 7.04 -20.56
N SER A 163 41.86 5.75 -20.65
CA SER A 163 40.47 5.33 -20.85
C SER A 163 39.61 5.65 -19.63
N THR A 164 38.53 6.40 -19.81
CA THR A 164 37.53 6.60 -18.76
C THR A 164 36.48 5.48 -18.79
N PRO A 165 35.83 5.14 -17.66
CA PRO A 165 34.80 4.11 -17.63
C PRO A 165 33.61 4.42 -18.55
N GLU A 166 33.35 5.68 -18.91
CA GLU A 166 32.27 6.05 -19.83
C GLU A 166 32.49 5.55 -21.27
N GLN A 167 33.74 5.43 -21.73
CA GLN A 167 34.05 4.96 -23.10
C GLN A 167 33.75 3.48 -23.36
N LYS A 168 33.23 2.74 -22.36
CA LYS A 168 32.78 1.34 -22.49
C LYS A 168 31.28 1.19 -22.84
N LEU A 169 30.51 2.27 -22.76
CA LEU A 169 29.05 2.26 -22.94
C LEU A 169 28.58 2.65 -24.34
N GLU A 170 29.48 3.17 -25.19
CA GLU A 170 29.25 3.39 -26.63
C GLU A 170 29.74 2.19 -27.45
#